data_AF-A0AAE2ZFX6-F1
#
_entry.id   AF-A0AAE2ZFX6-F1
#
_cell.length_a   1.000
_cell.length_b   1.000
_cell.length_c   1.000
_cell.angle_alpha   90.00
_cell.angle_beta   90.00
_cell.angle_gamma   90.00
#
_symmetry.space_group_name_H-M   'P 1'
#
loop_
_entity.id
_entity.type
_entity.pdbx_description
1 polymer ?
#
loop_
_entity_poly.entity_id
_entity_poly.type
_entity_poly.pdbx_seq_one_letter_code
_entity_poly.pdbx_strand_id
1 'polypeptide(L)' 'MTDKTGGAAFPASGHPDMQFVAQEGMSLRDFFAAKAMQGDWANQNSEVGYFADCNGEQLVNCAKVYYRMADAMLKARG' A
#
# COMPACT_ATOMS: atom_id res chain seq x y z
N MET A 1 13.29 -17.02 -3.90
CA MET A 1 13.62 -15.70 -3.31
C MET A 1 12.31 -14.96 -3.14
N THR A 2 11.79 -14.92 -1.92
CA THR A 2 10.47 -14.38 -1.64
C THR A 2 10.57 -12.87 -1.54
N ASP A 3 10.32 -12.19 -2.65
CA ASP A 3 10.10 -10.74 -2.63
C ASP A 3 8.85 -10.46 -1.78
N LYS A 4 9.07 -9.99 -0.56
CA LYS A 4 8.02 -9.69 0.43
C LYS A 4 7.10 -8.55 -0.04
N THR A 5 7.44 -7.87 -1.13
CA THR A 5 6.73 -6.69 -1.62
C THR A 5 5.81 -6.99 -2.80
N GLY A 6 5.89 -8.19 -3.37
CA GLY A 6 5.03 -8.64 -4.47
C GLY A 6 5.37 -8.05 -5.84
N GLY A 7 6.57 -7.48 -6.02
CA GLY A 7 7.01 -6.83 -7.25
C GLY A 7 6.47 -5.42 -7.45
N ALA A 8 6.62 -4.88 -8.66
CA ALA A 8 6.16 -3.53 -9.01
C ALA A 8 4.62 -3.44 -9.08
N ALA A 9 4.05 -2.33 -8.58
CA ALA A 9 2.59 -2.12 -8.59
C ALA A 9 2.00 -1.92 -9.99
N PHE A 10 2.76 -1.34 -10.92
CA PHE A 10 2.36 -1.12 -12.30
C PHE A 10 3.31 -1.88 -13.24
N PRO A 11 2.81 -2.69 -14.18
CA PRO A 11 3.63 -3.26 -15.23
C PRO A 11 4.09 -2.14 -16.18
N ALA A 12 5.39 -2.01 -16.42
CA ALA A 12 5.92 -1.06 -17.38
C ALA A 12 5.37 -1.39 -18.79
N SER A 13 4.73 -0.42 -19.44
CA SER A 13 4.24 -0.55 -20.81
C SER A 13 5.19 0.12 -21.81
N GLY A 14 5.47 -0.55 -22.93
CA GLY A 14 5.36 0.14 -24.22
C GLY A 14 6.39 -0.14 -25.32
N HIS A 15 7.49 -0.86 -25.09
CA HIS A 15 8.44 -1.17 -26.16
C HIS A 15 8.59 -2.69 -26.37
N PRO A 16 8.35 -3.22 -27.58
CA PRO A 16 8.54 -4.64 -27.89
C PRO A 16 9.94 -5.18 -27.52
N ASP A 17 10.94 -4.28 -27.55
CA ASP A 17 12.36 -4.60 -27.30
C ASP A 17 12.84 -4.23 -25.88
N MET A 18 11.99 -3.65 -25.03
CA MET A 18 12.33 -3.27 -23.66
C MET A 18 11.56 -4.17 -22.69
N GLN A 19 11.96 -5.43 -22.65
CA GLN A 19 11.48 -6.41 -21.68
C GLN A 19 11.69 -5.87 -20.27
N PHE A 20 10.57 -5.59 -19.58
CA PHE A 20 10.49 -5.37 -18.15
C PHE A 20 11.60 -4.49 -17.59
N VAL A 21 11.63 -3.22 -18.01
CA VAL A 21 12.25 -2.22 -17.13
C VAL A 21 11.37 -2.17 -15.90
N ALA A 22 11.81 -2.81 -14.81
CA ALA A 22 11.30 -2.52 -13.48
C ALA A 22 11.61 -1.03 -13.24
N GLN A 23 10.72 -0.15 -13.69
CA GLN A 23 10.79 1.25 -13.32
C GLN A 23 10.81 1.29 -11.79
N GLU A 24 11.62 2.21 -11.25
CA GLU A 24 11.68 2.53 -9.81
C GLU A 24 10.34 3.11 -9.33
N GLY A 25 9.26 2.33 -9.47
CA GLY A 25 7.91 2.65 -9.04
C GLY A 25 7.63 2.05 -7.67
N MET A 26 6.44 2.33 -7.15
CA MET A 26 6.02 1.81 -5.84
C MET A 26 5.85 0.29 -5.88
N SER A 27 6.18 -0.38 -4.78
CA SER A 27 5.95 -1.82 -4.66
C SER A 27 4.45 -2.13 -4.62
N LEU A 28 4.05 -3.34 -5.03
CA LEU A 28 2.65 -3.77 -4.96
C LEU A 28 2.11 -3.70 -3.52
N ARG A 29 2.96 -3.98 -2.53
CA ARG A 29 2.67 -3.81 -1.11
C ARG A 29 2.33 -2.36 -0.75
N ASP A 30 3.17 -1.40 -1.17
CA ASP A 30 2.91 0.02 -0.90
C ASP A 30 1.63 0.49 -1.58
N PHE A 31 1.34 -0.02 -2.78
CA PHE A 31 0.09 0.27 -3.49
C PHE A 31 -1.13 -0.22 -2.70
N PHE A 32 -1.15 -1.47 -2.27
CA PHE A 32 -2.25 -2.00 -1.46
C PHE A 32 -2.41 -1.25 -0.12
N ALA A 33 -1.31 -0.92 0.55
CA ALA A 33 -1.35 -0.14 1.78
C ALA A 33 -1.97 1.25 1.54
N ALA A 34 -1.56 1.95 0.48
CA ALA A 34 -2.12 3.24 0.10
C ALA A 34 -3.62 3.15 -0.23
N LYS A 35 -4.05 2.09 -0.94
CA LYS A 35 -5.47 1.86 -1.24
C LYS A 35 -6.29 1.60 0.02
N ALA A 36 -5.78 0.83 0.97
CA ALA A 36 -6.44 0.61 2.26
C ALA A 36 -6.55 1.90 3.09
N MET A 37 -5.47 2.69 3.13
CA MET A 37 -5.42 3.98 3.84
C MET A 37 -6.47 4.98 3.34
N GLN A 38 -6.69 5.07 2.02
CA GLN A 38 -7.59 6.06 1.43
C GLN A 38 -9.03 5.94 1.94
N GLY A 39 -9.54 4.72 2.13
CA GLY A 39 -10.89 4.50 2.65
C GLY A 39 -11.04 4.97 4.09
N ASP A 40 -10.04 4.70 4.93
CA ASP A 40 -10.04 5.09 6.33
C ASP A 40 -9.97 6.62 6.49
N TRP A 41 -9.11 7.27 5.71
CA TRP A 41 -8.97 8.73 5.70
C TRP A 41 -10.23 9.46 5.21
N ALA A 42 -10.99 8.87 4.29
CA ALA A 42 -12.24 9.45 3.80
C ALA A 42 -13.42 9.30 4.78
N ASN A 43 -13.35 8.37 5.73
CA ASN A 43 -14.45 8.03 6.63
C ASN A 43 -14.39 8.76 8.00
N GLN A 44 -13.49 9.73 8.17
CA GLN A 44 -13.33 10.44 9.44
C GLN A 44 -14.60 11.16 9.89
N ASN A 45 -15.02 10.93 11.12
CA ASN A 45 -16.18 11.54 11.73
C ASN A 45 -16.08 11.47 13.28
N SER A 46 -17.06 12.01 13.98
CA SER A 46 -17.07 12.04 15.45
C SER A 46 -17.10 10.65 16.12
N GLU A 47 -17.53 9.60 15.44
CA GLU A 47 -17.61 8.24 15.99
C GLU A 47 -16.30 7.46 15.83
N VAL A 48 -15.58 7.67 14.71
CA VAL A 48 -14.34 6.95 14.40
C VAL A 48 -13.06 7.77 14.63
N GLY A 49 -13.21 9.08 14.85
CA GLY A 49 -12.12 10.01 15.11
C GLY A 49 -11.59 10.72 13.87
N TYR A 50 -10.75 11.73 14.12
CA TYR A 50 -10.08 12.53 13.11
C TYR A 50 -8.55 12.35 13.19
N PHE A 51 -7.90 12.13 12.05
CA PHE A 51 -6.44 11.99 11.97
C PHE A 51 -5.71 13.29 12.27
N ALA A 52 -6.37 14.44 12.17
CA ALA A 52 -5.81 15.75 12.52
C ALA A 52 -5.40 15.83 14.00
N ASP A 53 -6.05 15.05 14.86
CA ASP A 53 -5.79 15.02 16.30
C ASP A 53 -4.76 13.95 16.70
N CYS A 54 -4.29 13.16 15.74
CA CYS A 54 -3.35 12.08 16.00
C CYS A 54 -1.90 12.59 16.11
N ASN A 55 -1.19 12.11 17.13
CA ASN A 55 0.25 12.28 17.23
C ASN A 55 1.01 11.31 16.31
N GLY A 56 2.33 11.49 16.21
CA GLY A 56 3.17 10.68 15.31
C GLY A 56 3.12 9.17 15.60
N GLU A 57 3.03 8.76 16.86
CA GLU A 57 2.95 7.33 17.23
C GLU A 57 1.61 6.72 16.81
N GLN A 58 0.51 7.45 16.97
CA GLN A 58 -0.82 7.03 16.51
C GLN A 58 -0.83 6.85 15.00
N LEU A 59 -0.25 7.79 14.24
CA LEU A 59 -0.13 7.66 12.78
C LEU A 59 0.73 6.46 12.35
N VAL A 60 1.83 6.18 13.06
CA VAL A 60 2.64 4.98 12.83
C VAL A 60 1.83 3.71 13.06
N ASN A 61 0.99 3.67 14.09
CA ASN A 61 0.13 2.52 14.36
C ASN A 61 -0.95 2.32 13.30
N CYS A 62 -1.57 3.40 12.80
CA CYS A 62 -2.48 3.34 11.65
C CYS A 62 -1.77 2.81 10.40
N ALA A 63 -0.57 3.32 10.09
CA ALA A 63 0.22 2.85 8.95
C ALA A 63 0.51 1.34 9.01
N LYS A 64 0.85 0.82 10.20
CA LYS A 64 1.05 -0.64 10.40
C LYS A 64 -0.20 -1.45 10.06
N VAL A 65 -1.41 -0.94 10.34
CA VAL A 65 -2.66 -1.63 9.99
C VAL A 65 -2.81 -1.74 8.47
N TYR A 66 -2.55 -0.67 7.72
CA TYR A 66 -2.64 -0.69 6.26
C TYR A 66 -1.63 -1.64 5.63
N TYR A 67 -0.39 -1.66 6.14
CA TYR A 67 0.60 -2.62 5.69
C TYR A 67 0.25 -4.07 6.02
N ARG A 68 -0.38 -4.33 7.17
CA ARG A 68 -0.90 -5.67 7.50
C ARG A 68 -2.01 -6.11 6.54
N MET A 69 -2.87 -5.18 6.11
CA MET A 69 -3.87 -5.45 5.09
C MET A 69 -3.22 -5.76 3.73
N ALA A 70 -2.21 -4.97 3.32
CA ALA A 70 -1.43 -5.24 2.11
C ALA A 70 -0.78 -6.63 2.13
N ASP A 71 -0.16 -6.99 3.26
CA ASP A 71 0.46 -8.31 3.46
C ASP A 71 -0.59 -9.44 3.38
N ALA A 72 -1.81 -9.22 3.90
CA ALA A 72 -2.91 -10.16 3.78
C ALA A 72 -3.40 -10.34 2.33
N MET A 73 -3.49 -9.25 1.56
CA MET A 73 -3.85 -9.28 0.14
C MET A 73 -2.81 -10.04 -0.70
N LEU A 74 -1.52 -9.81 -0.45
CA LEU A 74 -0.44 -10.55 -1.10
C LEU A 74 -0.52 -12.04 -0.77
N LYS A 75 -0.71 -12.39 0.50
CA LYS A 75 -0.86 -13.79 0.92
C LYS A 75 -2.08 -14.47 0.29
N ALA A 76 -3.20 -13.76 0.16
CA ALA A 76 -4.42 -14.29 -0.45
C ALA A 76 -4.28 -14.55 -1.96
N ARG A 77 -3.33 -13.89 -2.63
CA ARG A 77 -3.08 -14.02 -4.06
C ARG A 77 -2.37 -15.33 -4.44
N GLY A 78 -1.55 -15.90 -3.55
CA GLY A 78 -0.72 -17.09 -3.80
C GLY A 78 0.76 -16.76 -3.92
#